data_AF-A0A329LMA9-F1
#
_entry.id   AF-A0A329LMA9-F1
#
_cell.length_a   1.000
_cell.length_b   1.000
_cell.length_c   1.000
_cell.angle_alpha   90.00
_cell.angle_beta   90.00
_cell.angle_gamma   90.00
#
_symmetry.space_group_name_H-M   'P 1'
#
loop_
_entity.id
_entity.type
_entity.pdbx_description
1 polymer ?
#
loop_
_entity_poly.entity_id
_entity_poly.type
_entity_poly.pdbx_seq_one_letter_code
_entity_poly.pdbx_strand_id
1 'polypeptide(L)'
;MANHVEQQPKTVVIEWVEESRHRVKVRVPADFDPDECDLGDGLAELNNDGFQGLERSQITVFDASPDPAAEFFDPPRYNSERASA
;
A
#
# COMPACT_ATOMS: atom_id res chain seq x y z
N MET A 1 -17.64 -25.92 34.31
CA MET A 1 -18.06 -25.66 32.91
C MET A 1 -17.27 -24.46 32.45
N ALA A 2 -16.24 -24.67 31.63
CA ALA A 2 -15.44 -23.56 31.09
C ALA A 2 -16.29 -22.88 30.01
N ASN A 3 -16.72 -21.65 30.27
CA ASN A 3 -17.35 -20.80 29.26
C ASN A 3 -16.27 -20.51 28.21
N HIS A 4 -16.26 -21.27 27.13
CA HIS A 4 -15.56 -20.89 25.91
C HIS A 4 -16.43 -19.80 25.27
N VAL A 5 -16.25 -18.55 25.70
CA VAL A 5 -16.79 -17.41 24.96
C VAL A 5 -15.96 -17.36 23.69
N GLU A 6 -16.45 -17.97 22.62
CA GLU A 6 -15.98 -17.70 21.27
C GLU A 6 -16.02 -16.17 21.11
N GLN A 7 -14.85 -15.54 21.06
CA GLN A 7 -14.78 -14.09 20.94
C GLN A 7 -15.41 -13.72 19.60
N GLN A 8 -16.56 -13.05 19.64
CA GLN A 8 -17.24 -12.63 18.42
C GLN A 8 -16.32 -11.69 17.63
N PRO A 9 -16.23 -11.84 16.31
CA PRO A 9 -15.42 -10.95 15.48
C PRO A 9 -15.91 -9.52 15.64
N LYS A 10 -14.98 -8.57 15.76
CA LYS A 10 -15.30 -7.14 15.76
C LYS A 10 -15.15 -6.58 14.35
N THR A 11 -15.99 -5.61 14.02
CA THR A 11 -15.87 -4.85 12.78
C THR A 11 -14.93 -3.67 13.01
N VAL A 12 -13.99 -3.48 12.09
CA VAL A 12 -13.06 -2.34 12.06
C VAL A 12 -13.02 -1.77 10.65
N VAL A 13 -12.71 -0.48 10.54
CA VAL A 13 -12.29 0.14 9.28
C VAL A 13 -10.77 0.15 9.26
N ILE A 14 -10.18 -0.40 8.20
CA ILE A 14 -8.74 -0.33 7.96
C ILE A 14 -8.54 0.57 6.76
N GLU A 15 -7.85 1.69 6.95
CA GLU A 15 -7.49 2.63 5.89
C GLU A 15 -6.00 2.50 5.57
N TRP A 16 -5.62 2.64 4.31
CA TRP A 16 -4.22 2.67 3.88
C TRP A 16 -4.09 3.53 2.62
N VAL A 17 -2.86 3.98 2.36
CA VAL A 17 -2.49 4.63 1.11
C VAL A 17 -1.78 3.62 0.22
N GLU A 18 -2.11 3.61 -1.06
CA GLU A 18 -1.37 2.83 -2.06
C GLU A 18 -0.40 3.76 -2.80
N GLU A 19 0.90 3.45 -2.73
CA GLU A 19 1.97 4.22 -3.34
C GLU A 19 2.57 3.41 -4.50
N SER A 20 2.43 3.93 -5.72
CA SER A 20 3.06 3.37 -6.91
C SER A 20 4.42 4.00 -7.15
N ARG A 21 5.47 3.17 -7.25
CA ARG A 21 6.82 3.64 -7.52
C ARG A 21 7.20 3.38 -8.96
N HIS A 22 7.57 4.43 -9.67
CA HIS A 22 8.06 4.37 -11.05
C HIS A 22 9.49 4.91 -11.13
N ARG A 23 10.33 4.27 -11.95
CA ARG A 23 11.70 4.71 -12.23
C ARG A 23 12.10 4.29 -13.64
N VAL A 24 12.46 5.28 -14.45
CA VAL A 24 12.96 5.06 -15.81
C VAL A 24 14.27 5.82 -16.02
N LYS A 25 15.14 5.29 -16.88
CA LYS A 25 16.35 5.98 -17.35
C LYS A 25 16.15 6.32 -18.82
N VAL A 26 16.11 7.61 -19.14
CA VAL A 26 15.92 8.13 -20.50
C VAL A 26 17.12 8.97 -20.93
N ARG A 27 17.25 9.21 -22.24
CA ARG A 27 18.21 10.19 -22.78
C ARG A 27 17.45 11.49 -23.02
N VAL A 28 18.04 12.60 -22.59
CA VAL A 28 17.47 13.94 -22.73
C VAL A 28 18.43 14.84 -23.53
N PRO A 29 17.98 15.98 -24.06
CA PRO A 29 18.86 16.99 -24.66
C PRO A 29 19.97 17.45 -23.69
N ALA A 30 21.08 17.98 -24.23
CA ALA A 30 22.21 18.43 -23.40
C ALA A 30 21.90 19.63 -22.51
N ASP A 31 20.93 20.46 -22.92
CA ASP A 31 20.44 21.64 -22.20
C ASP A 31 19.14 21.32 -21.43
N PHE A 32 18.92 20.06 -21.06
CA PHE A 32 17.70 19.64 -20.37
C PHE A 32 17.58 20.30 -18.99
N ASP A 33 16.48 21.04 -18.80
CA ASP A 33 16.05 21.59 -17.52
C ASP A 33 14.69 20.98 -17.13
N PRO A 34 14.59 20.32 -15.96
CA PRO A 34 13.36 19.65 -15.54
C PRO A 34 12.26 20.62 -15.07
N ASP A 35 12.62 21.82 -14.62
CA ASP A 35 11.66 22.81 -14.12
C ASP A 35 10.96 23.55 -15.29
N GLU A 36 11.60 23.57 -16.47
CA GLU A 36 11.03 24.12 -17.70
C GLU A 36 10.21 23.10 -18.53
N CYS A 37 10.10 21.84 -18.08
CA CYS A 37 9.45 20.76 -18.81
C CYS A 37 8.25 20.16 -18.06
N ASP A 38 7.18 19.82 -18.79
CA ASP A 38 6.07 19.04 -18.23
C ASP A 38 6.41 17.54 -18.26
N LEU A 39 7.03 17.07 -17.17
CA LEU A 39 7.39 15.67 -17.01
C LEU A 39 6.17 14.77 -16.73
N GLY A 40 5.04 15.31 -16.27
CA GLY A 40 3.86 14.51 -15.94
C GLY A 40 3.29 13.82 -17.18
N ASP A 41 2.87 14.63 -18.15
CA ASP A 41 2.40 14.13 -19.44
C ASP A 41 3.51 13.46 -20.25
N GLY A 42 4.73 14.02 -20.24
CA GLY A 42 5.85 13.47 -21.00
C GLY A 42 6.27 12.06 -20.57
N LEU A 43 6.19 11.73 -19.28
CA LEU A 43 6.46 10.36 -18.79
C LEU A 43 5.34 9.37 -19.19
N ALA A 44 4.10 9.83 -19.36
CA ALA A 44 2.97 9.00 -19.75
C ALA A 44 3.08 8.51 -21.21
N GLU A 45 3.81 9.23 -22.06
CA GLU A 45 4.05 8.84 -23.46
C GLU A 45 5.17 7.80 -23.64
N LEU A 46 5.91 7.48 -22.57
CA LEU A 46 6.96 6.48 -22.65
C LEU A 46 6.39 5.08 -22.83
N ASN A 47 7.01 4.30 -23.73
CA ASN A 47 6.64 2.89 -23.93
C ASN A 47 6.92 2.01 -22.69
N ASN A 48 7.78 2.47 -21.78
CA ASN A 48 8.00 1.85 -20.48
C ASN A 48 7.77 2.93 -19.42
N ASP A 49 6.68 2.78 -18.66
CA ASP A 49 6.26 3.69 -17.60
C ASP A 49 7.14 3.57 -16.33
N GLY A 50 8.07 2.62 -16.32
CA GLY A 50 9.08 2.47 -15.28
C GLY A 50 8.57 1.84 -13.99
N PHE A 51 7.39 1.21 -13.99
CA PHE A 51 6.81 0.59 -12.79
C PHE A 51 7.80 -0.32 -12.06
N GLN A 52 7.99 -0.07 -10.76
CA GLN A 52 8.85 -0.86 -9.88
C GLN A 52 8.04 -1.67 -8.87
N GLY A 53 6.84 -1.22 -8.53
CA GLY A 53 5.97 -1.89 -7.57
C GLY A 53 4.98 -0.95 -6.91
N LEU A 54 4.06 -1.57 -6.18
CA LEU A 54 3.08 -0.92 -5.31
C LEU A 54 3.40 -1.26 -3.86
N GLU A 55 3.43 -0.26 -3.01
CA GLU A 55 3.49 -0.42 -1.57
C GLU A 55 2.19 0.08 -0.94
N ARG A 56 1.74 -0.58 0.14
CA ARG A 56 0.66 -0.07 0.98
C ARG A 56 1.28 0.50 2.24
N SER A 57 1.06 1.79 2.46
CA SER A 57 1.62 2.54 3.58
C SER A 57 0.52 3.22 4.38
N GLN A 58 0.90 3.91 5.46
CA GLN A 58 0.00 4.70 6.32
C GLN A 58 -1.23 3.92 6.81
N ILE A 59 -1.05 2.63 7.12
CA ILE A 59 -2.12 1.75 7.56
C ILE A 59 -2.65 2.23 8.91
N THR A 60 -3.92 2.59 8.96
CA THR A 60 -4.62 3.07 10.16
C THR A 60 -5.86 2.22 10.39
N VAL A 61 -6.18 1.94 11.67
CA VAL A 61 -7.30 1.08 12.05
C VAL A 61 -8.22 1.84 13.01
N PHE A 62 -9.52 1.80 12.72
CA PHE A 62 -10.56 2.42 13.53
C PHE A 62 -11.60 1.38 13.95
N ASP A 63 -12.07 1.45 15.20
CA ASP A 63 -13.21 0.66 15.62
C ASP A 63 -14.48 1.14 14.91
N ALA A 64 -15.30 0.18 14.47
CA ALA A 64 -16.55 0.45 13.78
C ALA A 64 -17.73 -0.16 14.55
N SER A 65 -18.94 0.26 14.18
CA SER A 65 -20.15 -0.43 14.65
C SER A 65 -20.16 -1.87 14.10
N PRO A 66 -20.64 -2.85 14.87
CA PRO A 66 -20.73 -4.24 14.40
C PRO A 66 -21.54 -4.32 13.10
N ASP A 67 -20.93 -4.87 12.07
CA ASP A 67 -21.55 -5.10 10.77
C ASP A 67 -21.37 -6.58 10.37
N PRO A 68 -22.42 -7.40 10.45
CA PRO A 68 -22.34 -8.83 10.13
C PRO A 68 -22.21 -9.10 8.62
N ALA A 69 -22.39 -8.07 7.78
CA ALA A 69 -22.17 -8.16 6.33
C ALA A 69 -20.71 -7.89 5.93
N ALA A 70 -19.89 -7.35 6.83
CA ALA A 70 -18.48 -7.07 6.58
C ALA A 70 -17.69 -8.36 6.33
N GLU A 71 -16.72 -8.28 5.43
CA GLU A 71 -15.84 -9.41 5.13
C GLU A 71 -15.00 -9.78 6.34
N PHE A 72 -14.91 -11.09 6.63
CA PHE A 72 -13.99 -11.58 7.66
C PHE A 72 -12.56 -11.58 7.13
N PHE A 73 -11.69 -10.83 7.80
CA PHE A 73 -10.28 -10.72 7.48
C PHE A 73 -9.41 -11.21 8.65
N ASP A 74 -8.65 -12.28 8.44
CA ASP A 74 -7.63 -12.77 9.38
C ASP A 74 -6.22 -12.49 8.83
N PRO A 75 -5.57 -11.38 9.26
CA PRO A 75 -4.26 -11.02 8.75
C PRO A 75 -3.18 -12.00 9.24
N PRO A 76 -2.13 -12.24 8.42
CA PRO A 76 -1.02 -13.07 8.84
C PRO A 76 -0.37 -12.48 10.10
N ARG A 77 -0.06 -13.35 11.07
CA ARG A 77 0.64 -12.94 12.29
C ARG A 77 2.11 -12.73 11.96
N TYR A 78 2.71 -11.67 12.49
CA TYR A 78 4.16 -11.50 12.40
C TYR A 78 4.83 -12.69 13.10
N ASN A 79 5.60 -13.48 12.34
CA ASN A 79 6.45 -14.51 12.92
C ASN A 79 7.61 -13.81 13.64
N SER A 80 7.63 -13.84 14.96
CA SER A 80 8.66 -13.19 15.80
C SER A 80 10.04 -13.87 15.75
N GLU A 81 10.27 -14.82 14.85
CA GLU A 81 11.49 -15.66 14.82
C GLU A 81 12.64 -15.14 13.91
N ARG A 82 12.64 -13.87 13.49
CA ARG A 82 13.78 -13.28 12.76
C ARG A 82 14.24 -11.92 13.29
N ALA A 83 14.50 -11.85 14.59
CA ALA A 83 15.30 -10.80 15.19
C ALA A 83 16.51 -11.40 15.95
N SER A 84 17.38 -12.12 15.24
CA SER A 84 18.76 -12.45 15.64
C SER A 84 19.50 -13.05 14.45
N ALA A 85 20.15 -12.20 13.66
CA ALA A 85 21.28 -12.56 12.80
C ALA A 85 22.11 -11.30 12.53
#